data_AF-A0AAD0KL25-F1
#
_entry.id   AF-A0AAD0KL25-F1
#
_cell.length_a   1.000
_cell.length_b   1.000
_cell.length_c   1.000
_cell.angle_alpha   90.00
_cell.angle_beta   90.00
_cell.angle_gamma   90.00
#
_symmetry.space_group_name_H-M   'P 1'
#
loop_
_entity.id
_entity.type
_entity.pdbx_description
1 polymer ?
#
loop_
_entity_poly.entity_id
_entity_poly.type
_entity_poly.pdbx_seq_one_letter_code
_entity_poly.pdbx_strand_id
1 'polypeptide(L)'
;MRISCDNNEALKQIAEVISTQYLSIFLIKDEVFLKSKRFEECKEAVEVLAITEELLKTVLGVMVINSSLTVINNIKIDGVIDKTNAHHYFFGSDYYDLNCSIVVPNQITTRRNPFNDPNRWFNLIERDDSVKQVTEYSRLGLGDAFVMYGVFELIREDVKKDFTKINVKYSRGQMSSFTGSLNDPRVLGEDSRHAVPEGKKEMTKTMSKSECHDFITELLHEWIHYKLNIYGL
;
A
#
# COMPACT_ATOMS: atom_id res chain seq x y z
N MET A 1 -7.30 -8.74 18.19
CA MET A 1 -7.45 -9.77 17.15
C MET A 1 -6.17 -10.57 17.04
N ARG A 2 -6.22 -11.91 17.02
CA ARG A 2 -5.06 -12.76 16.77
C ARG A 2 -4.85 -12.90 15.27
N ILE A 3 -3.60 -12.76 14.84
CA ILE A 3 -3.18 -12.95 13.44
C ILE A 3 -1.99 -13.90 13.36
N SER A 4 -1.88 -14.64 12.27
CA SER A 4 -0.77 -15.54 11.99
C SER A 4 -0.33 -15.43 10.53
N CYS A 5 0.85 -15.95 10.19
CA CYS A 5 1.28 -16.11 8.80
C CYS A 5 2.31 -17.25 8.68
N ASP A 6 2.68 -17.59 7.44
CA ASP A 6 3.67 -18.63 7.16
C ASP A 6 5.08 -18.26 7.67
N ASN A 7 5.36 -16.96 7.85
CA ASN A 7 6.62 -16.44 8.37
C ASN A 7 6.38 -15.58 9.62
N ASN A 8 6.08 -16.23 10.74
CA ASN A 8 5.83 -15.56 12.02
C ASN A 8 7.01 -14.68 12.48
N GLU A 9 8.24 -14.97 12.09
CA GLU A 9 9.40 -14.14 12.44
C GLU A 9 9.35 -12.77 11.76
N ALA A 10 9.00 -12.73 10.47
CA ALA A 10 8.77 -11.46 9.79
C ALA A 10 7.61 -10.68 10.44
N LEU A 11 6.56 -11.38 10.89
CA LEU A 11 5.41 -10.73 11.53
C LEU A 11 5.78 -10.13 12.90
N LYS A 12 6.69 -10.79 13.63
CA LYS A 12 7.30 -10.25 14.85
C LYS A 12 8.10 -8.98 14.57
N GLN A 13 8.90 -8.94 13.51
CA GLN A 13 9.64 -7.73 13.13
C GLN A 13 8.69 -6.57 12.81
N ILE A 14 7.57 -6.84 12.15
CA ILE A 14 6.56 -5.81 11.88
C ILE A 14 5.92 -5.30 13.18
N ALA A 15 5.69 -6.18 14.16
CA ALA A 15 5.17 -5.80 15.48
C ALA A 15 6.09 -4.81 16.22
N GLU A 16 7.40 -4.88 16.00
CA GLU A 16 8.37 -3.94 16.58
C GLU A 16 8.29 -2.53 15.94
N VAL A 17 7.82 -2.46 14.70
CA VAL A 17 7.80 -1.21 13.91
C VAL A 17 6.45 -0.52 13.99
N ILE A 18 5.34 -1.28 13.88
CA ILE A 18 3.98 -0.71 13.83
C ILE A 18 3.44 -0.53 15.25
N SER A 19 3.61 0.68 15.76
CA SER A 19 3.08 1.09 17.06
C SER A 19 2.58 2.53 17.01
N THR A 20 1.39 2.72 16.43
CA THR A 20 0.68 4.00 16.45
C THR A 20 -0.38 4.01 17.54
N GLN A 21 -0.97 5.18 17.78
CA GLN A 21 -2.10 5.31 18.70
C GLN A 21 -3.41 4.68 18.18
N TYR A 22 -3.48 4.35 16.89
CA TYR A 22 -4.69 3.82 16.22
C TYR A 22 -4.59 2.33 15.91
N LEU A 23 -3.37 1.87 15.65
CA LEU A 23 -3.02 0.52 15.28
C LEU A 23 -1.69 0.13 15.93
N SER A 24 -1.68 -0.98 16.65
CA SER A 24 -0.44 -1.63 17.07
C SER A 24 -0.53 -3.14 16.85
N ILE A 25 0.61 -3.72 16.52
CA ILE A 25 0.80 -5.18 16.45
C ILE A 25 1.74 -5.55 17.60
N PHE A 26 1.38 -6.56 18.39
CA PHE A 26 2.12 -6.90 19.61
C PHE A 26 2.07 -8.40 19.90
N LEU A 27 2.94 -8.84 20.79
CA LEU A 27 3.15 -10.24 21.13
C LEU A 27 2.56 -10.60 22.51
N ILE A 28 1.85 -11.71 22.60
CA ILE A 28 1.51 -12.37 23.87
C ILE A 28 1.87 -13.84 23.75
N LYS A 29 2.80 -14.34 24.57
CA LYS A 29 3.21 -15.77 24.61
C LYS A 29 3.53 -16.32 23.20
N ASP A 30 4.33 -15.59 22.44
CA ASP A 30 4.71 -15.88 21.04
C ASP A 30 3.60 -15.81 19.98
N GLU A 31 2.37 -15.50 20.36
CA GLU A 31 1.28 -15.24 19.42
C GLU A 31 1.20 -13.75 19.08
N VAL A 32 0.88 -13.43 17.83
CA VAL A 32 0.78 -12.06 17.34
C VAL A 32 -0.66 -11.58 17.39
N PHE A 33 -0.82 -10.36 17.90
CA PHE A 33 -2.12 -9.70 18.05
C PHE A 33 -2.11 -8.33 17.42
N LEU A 34 -3.17 -8.03 16.68
CA LEU A 34 -3.52 -6.70 16.24
C LEU A 34 -4.44 -6.04 17.28
N LYS A 35 -4.12 -4.81 17.66
CA LYS A 35 -4.94 -3.93 18.51
C LYS A 35 -5.28 -2.66 17.74
N SER A 36 -6.52 -2.23 17.86
CA SER A 36 -6.96 -0.91 17.40
C SER A 36 -7.90 -0.29 18.43
N LYS A 37 -7.89 1.04 18.53
CA LYS A 37 -8.90 1.78 19.32
C LYS A 37 -10.32 1.56 18.78
N ARG A 38 -10.45 1.35 17.47
CA ARG A 38 -11.74 1.08 16.81
C ARG A 38 -12.43 -0.19 17.33
N PHE A 39 -11.67 -1.11 17.95
CA PHE A 39 -12.25 -2.30 18.58
C PHE A 39 -13.01 -1.99 19.88
N GLU A 40 -12.73 -0.87 20.53
CA GLU A 40 -13.41 -0.47 21.78
C GLU A 40 -14.85 -0.04 21.54
N GLU A 41 -15.19 0.33 20.29
CA GLU A 41 -16.52 0.73 19.86
C GLU A 41 -17.37 -0.46 19.38
N CYS A 42 -16.74 -1.62 19.17
CA CYS A 42 -17.42 -2.83 18.71
C CYS A 42 -18.22 -3.49 19.85
N LYS A 43 -19.43 -3.91 19.52
CA LYS A 43 -20.31 -4.70 20.40
C LYS A 43 -20.21 -6.19 20.10
N GLU A 44 -19.89 -6.54 18.86
CA GLU A 44 -19.85 -7.92 18.39
C GLU A 44 -18.50 -8.30 17.77
N ALA A 45 -18.12 -9.57 17.92
CA ALA A 45 -16.84 -10.07 17.39
C ALA A 45 -16.75 -9.97 15.86
N VAL A 46 -17.90 -10.01 15.15
CA VAL A 46 -17.96 -9.82 13.69
C VAL A 46 -17.57 -8.40 13.26
N GLU A 47 -17.87 -7.39 14.07
CA GLU A 47 -17.46 -6.01 13.80
C GLU A 47 -15.93 -5.87 13.96
N VAL A 48 -15.36 -6.50 14.99
CA VAL A 48 -13.91 -6.57 15.20
C VAL A 48 -13.22 -7.27 14.03
N LEU A 49 -13.84 -8.34 13.51
CA LEU A 49 -13.37 -9.01 12.29
C LEU A 49 -13.33 -8.04 11.13
N ALA A 50 -14.46 -7.44 10.75
CA ALA A 50 -14.54 -6.52 9.60
C ALA A 50 -13.54 -5.35 9.70
N ILE A 51 -13.34 -4.79 10.89
CA ILE A 51 -12.34 -3.73 11.11
C ILE A 51 -10.91 -4.28 10.98
N THR A 52 -10.64 -5.49 11.46
CA THR A 52 -9.32 -6.11 11.27
C THR A 52 -9.03 -6.33 9.79
N GLU A 53 -10.00 -6.80 9.03
CA GLU A 53 -9.89 -7.02 7.59
C GLU A 53 -9.51 -5.73 6.84
N GLU A 54 -10.13 -4.61 7.20
CA GLU A 54 -9.81 -3.29 6.69
C GLU A 54 -8.39 -2.84 7.07
N LEU A 55 -8.03 -2.97 8.35
CA LEU A 55 -6.70 -2.59 8.85
C LEU A 55 -5.60 -3.43 8.20
N LEU A 56 -5.82 -4.72 7.98
CA LEU A 56 -4.86 -5.58 7.30
C LEU A 56 -4.66 -5.17 5.85
N LYS A 57 -5.69 -4.77 5.10
CA LYS A 57 -5.52 -4.23 3.74
C LYS A 57 -4.57 -3.02 3.73
N THR A 58 -4.72 -2.15 4.71
CA THR A 58 -3.83 -0.99 4.89
C THR A 58 -2.41 -1.43 5.21
N VAL A 59 -2.22 -2.30 6.22
CA VAL A 59 -0.89 -2.78 6.62
C VAL A 59 -0.16 -3.44 5.45
N LEU A 60 -0.87 -4.31 4.73
CA LEU A 60 -0.36 -5.00 3.55
C LEU A 60 0.03 -4.03 2.43
N GLY A 61 -0.79 -3.01 2.18
CA GLY A 61 -0.46 -1.94 1.23
C GLY A 61 0.82 -1.18 1.62
N VAL A 62 0.94 -0.78 2.90
CA VAL A 62 2.15 -0.11 3.40
C VAL A 62 3.38 -1.01 3.23
N MET A 63 3.26 -2.31 3.50
CA MET A 63 4.38 -3.25 3.34
C MET A 63 4.85 -3.38 1.89
N VAL A 64 3.93 -3.34 0.91
CA VAL A 64 4.28 -3.38 -0.51
C VAL A 64 5.05 -2.13 -0.95
N ILE A 65 4.67 -0.96 -0.42
CA ILE A 65 5.22 0.31 -0.88
C ILE A 65 6.47 0.71 -0.06
N ASN A 66 6.44 0.54 1.26
CA ASN A 66 7.45 1.06 2.17
C ASN A 66 8.60 0.06 2.35
N SER A 67 9.75 0.37 1.75
CA SER A 67 10.95 -0.49 1.79
C SER A 67 11.55 -0.71 3.19
N SER A 68 11.07 0.00 4.22
CA SER A 68 11.45 -0.23 5.61
C SER A 68 10.77 -1.46 6.23
N LEU A 69 9.74 -2.02 5.58
CA LEU A 69 9.01 -3.18 6.05
C LEU A 69 9.29 -4.42 5.20
N THR A 70 9.35 -5.57 5.87
CA THR A 70 9.43 -6.87 5.19
C THR A 70 8.05 -7.25 4.67
N VAL A 71 7.92 -7.57 3.38
CA VAL A 71 6.66 -8.10 2.82
C VAL A 71 6.41 -9.51 3.34
N ILE A 72 5.19 -9.76 3.84
CA ILE A 72 4.76 -11.06 4.38
C ILE A 72 3.52 -11.49 3.63
N ASN A 73 3.58 -12.67 3.02
CA ASN A 73 2.44 -13.27 2.35
C ASN A 73 1.56 -14.04 3.36
N ASN A 74 0.30 -14.24 3.01
CA ASN A 74 -0.62 -15.15 3.68
C ASN A 74 -0.86 -14.83 5.17
N ILE A 75 -1.22 -13.58 5.48
CA ILE A 75 -1.68 -13.25 6.82
C ILE A 75 -3.07 -13.85 7.03
N LYS A 76 -3.30 -14.45 8.19
CA LYS A 76 -4.56 -15.08 8.58
C LYS A 76 -5.11 -14.41 9.82
N ILE A 77 -6.43 -14.31 9.89
CA ILE A 77 -7.13 -13.88 11.10
C ILE A 77 -7.59 -15.14 11.82
N ASP A 78 -6.96 -15.46 12.95
CA ASP A 78 -7.25 -16.70 13.69
C ASP A 78 -8.45 -16.56 14.64
N GLY A 79 -8.68 -15.35 15.18
CA GLY A 79 -9.73 -15.16 16.18
C GLY A 79 -9.68 -13.88 17.00
N VAL A 80 -10.82 -13.52 17.59
CA VAL A 80 -10.96 -12.42 18.56
C VAL A 80 -10.86 -12.97 19.97
N ILE A 81 -10.05 -12.31 20.80
CA ILE A 81 -9.99 -12.56 22.25
C ILE A 81 -10.66 -11.39 22.96
N ASP A 82 -11.75 -11.69 23.66
CA ASP A 82 -12.38 -10.75 24.59
C ASP A 82 -11.78 -10.93 25.99
N LYS A 83 -10.98 -9.94 26.40
CA LYS A 83 -10.33 -9.95 27.72
C LYS A 83 -11.29 -9.71 28.88
N THR A 84 -12.48 -9.17 28.62
CA THR A 84 -13.44 -8.82 29.67
C THR A 84 -14.25 -10.01 30.14
N ASN A 85 -14.71 -10.84 29.20
CA ASN A 85 -15.57 -11.99 29.48
C ASN A 85 -14.84 -13.34 29.39
N ALA A 86 -13.52 -13.34 29.17
CA ALA A 86 -12.73 -14.54 28.90
C ALA A 86 -13.26 -15.39 27.73
N HIS A 87 -13.97 -14.75 26.79
CA HIS A 87 -14.49 -15.41 25.60
C HIS A 87 -13.46 -15.39 24.47
N HIS A 88 -13.41 -16.50 23.72
CA HIS A 88 -12.58 -16.67 22.55
C HIS A 88 -13.46 -16.98 21.36
N TYR A 89 -13.41 -16.14 20.33
CA TYR A 89 -14.10 -16.34 19.07
C TYR A 89 -13.08 -16.71 18.02
N PHE A 90 -13.18 -17.90 17.45
CA PHE A 90 -12.31 -18.33 16.37
C PHE A 90 -12.93 -17.96 15.03
N PHE A 91 -12.14 -17.32 14.19
CA PHE A 91 -12.51 -17.00 12.82
C PHE A 91 -11.51 -17.71 11.92
N GLY A 92 -11.99 -18.27 10.82
CA GLY A 92 -11.13 -18.81 9.77
C GLY A 92 -11.27 -17.91 8.55
N SER A 93 -10.52 -16.82 8.50
CA SER A 93 -10.37 -16.04 7.28
C SER A 93 -8.90 -15.90 6.91
N ASP A 94 -8.62 -16.30 5.68
CA ASP A 94 -7.30 -16.17 5.11
C ASP A 94 -7.24 -14.93 4.21
N TYR A 95 -6.19 -14.12 4.33
CA TYR A 95 -5.91 -12.99 3.44
C TYR A 95 -4.80 -13.37 2.44
N TYR A 96 -5.21 -13.59 1.18
CA TYR A 96 -4.35 -13.99 0.07
C TYR A 96 -4.40 -12.96 -1.05
N ASP A 97 -3.79 -11.80 -0.83
CA ASP A 97 -4.05 -10.66 -1.73
C ASP A 97 -2.84 -9.75 -1.89
N LEU A 98 -1.65 -10.34 -1.79
CA LEU A 98 -0.38 -9.65 -1.89
C LEU A 98 0.39 -10.08 -3.12
N ASN A 99 0.64 -9.11 -3.98
CA ASN A 99 1.65 -9.20 -5.02
C ASN A 99 2.85 -8.35 -4.57
N CYS A 100 3.95 -9.03 -4.23
CA CYS A 100 5.20 -8.37 -3.88
C CYS A 100 5.86 -7.79 -5.13
N SER A 101 6.33 -6.55 -5.07
CA SER A 101 7.26 -6.00 -6.06
C SER A 101 8.61 -5.72 -5.42
N ILE A 102 9.67 -5.96 -6.18
CA ILE A 102 11.03 -5.62 -5.75
C ILE A 102 11.24 -4.14 -6.08
N VAL A 103 11.29 -3.30 -5.05
CA VAL A 103 11.66 -1.89 -5.21
C VAL A 103 13.18 -1.77 -5.19
N VAL A 104 13.76 -1.25 -6.27
CA VAL A 104 15.17 -0.86 -6.30
C VAL A 104 15.34 0.41 -5.46
N PRO A 105 16.10 0.39 -4.34
CA PRO A 105 16.19 1.55 -3.47
C PRO A 105 16.92 2.72 -4.14
N ASN A 106 16.33 3.91 -4.08
CA ASN A 106 16.96 5.18 -4.44
C ASN A 106 16.87 6.17 -3.25
N GLN A 107 17.28 7.43 -3.42
CA GLN A 107 17.26 8.41 -2.32
C GLN A 107 15.85 8.68 -1.76
N ILE A 108 14.81 8.50 -2.57
CA ILE A 108 13.41 8.73 -2.22
C ILE A 108 12.81 7.47 -1.58
N THR A 109 13.06 6.30 -2.15
CA THR A 109 12.42 5.03 -1.74
C THR A 109 13.17 4.29 -0.64
N THR A 110 14.41 4.67 -0.33
CA THR A 110 15.23 3.97 0.68
C THR A 110 14.68 4.09 2.10
N ARG A 111 14.77 3.01 2.88
CA ARG A 111 14.49 2.99 4.33
C ARG A 111 15.30 4.01 5.16
N ARG A 112 16.39 4.55 4.62
CA ARG A 112 17.20 5.58 5.29
C ARG A 112 16.56 6.97 5.22
N ASN A 113 15.59 7.17 4.34
CA ASN A 113 14.88 8.44 4.23
C ASN A 113 13.88 8.53 5.41
N PRO A 114 13.96 9.56 6.26
CA PRO A 114 13.09 9.70 7.44
C PRO A 114 11.62 9.87 7.07
N PHE A 115 11.30 10.29 5.84
CA PHE A 115 9.92 10.32 5.35
C PHE A 115 9.35 8.92 5.11
N ASN A 116 10.17 7.87 5.08
CA ASN A 116 9.72 6.47 4.95
C ASN A 116 9.54 5.77 6.30
N ASP A 117 9.47 6.52 7.41
CA ASP A 117 9.10 5.95 8.71
C ASP A 117 7.65 5.40 8.66
N PRO A 118 7.45 4.09 8.92
CA PRO A 118 6.13 3.48 8.80
C PRO A 118 5.07 4.09 9.73
N ASN A 119 5.45 4.50 10.95
CA ASN A 119 4.50 5.09 11.90
C ASN A 119 3.95 6.43 11.39
N ARG A 120 4.78 7.27 10.76
CA ARG A 120 4.32 8.49 10.06
C ARG A 120 3.32 8.16 8.96
N TRP A 121 3.54 7.10 8.18
CA TRP A 121 2.63 6.69 7.11
C TRP A 121 1.28 6.22 7.64
N PHE A 122 1.26 5.36 8.66
CA PHE A 122 0.01 4.95 9.31
C PHE A 122 -0.74 6.15 9.92
N ASN A 123 -0.03 7.09 10.56
CA ASN A 123 -0.65 8.31 11.06
C ASN A 123 -1.24 9.19 9.95
N LEU A 124 -0.62 9.21 8.76
CA LEU A 124 -1.13 9.93 7.59
C LEU A 124 -2.38 9.24 7.02
N ILE A 125 -2.34 7.91 6.87
CA ILE A 125 -3.45 7.11 6.34
C ILE A 125 -4.73 7.28 7.17
N GLU A 126 -4.60 7.35 8.50
CA GLU A 126 -5.75 7.61 9.39
C GLU A 126 -6.34 9.02 9.24
N ARG A 127 -5.65 9.95 8.57
CA ARG A 127 -6.07 11.36 8.41
C ARG A 127 -6.41 11.76 6.98
N ASP A 128 -6.06 10.93 6.00
CA ASP A 128 -6.19 11.24 4.58
C ASP A 128 -6.73 10.01 3.83
N ASP A 129 -8.03 10.07 3.49
CA ASP A 129 -8.73 8.99 2.79
C ASP A 129 -8.13 8.70 1.40
N SER A 130 -7.57 9.71 0.72
CA SER A 130 -6.89 9.49 -0.57
C SER A 130 -5.64 8.63 -0.37
N VAL A 131 -4.85 8.92 0.67
CA VAL A 131 -3.64 8.14 1.01
C VAL A 131 -4.01 6.72 1.40
N LYS A 132 -5.08 6.55 2.20
CA LYS A 132 -5.63 5.24 2.53
C LYS A 132 -6.01 4.45 1.28
N GLN A 133 -6.81 5.06 0.41
CA GLN A 133 -7.29 4.43 -0.81
C GLN A 133 -6.14 4.00 -1.73
N VAL A 134 -5.15 4.87 -1.95
CA VAL A 134 -3.97 4.55 -2.77
C VAL A 134 -3.15 3.42 -2.15
N THR A 135 -2.96 3.43 -0.83
CA THR A 135 -2.21 2.41 -0.11
C THR A 135 -2.90 1.05 -0.22
N GLU A 136 -4.20 0.99 0.06
CA GLU A 136 -5.00 -0.23 -0.07
C GLU A 136 -5.06 -0.74 -1.50
N TYR A 137 -5.10 0.14 -2.50
CA TYR A 137 -5.09 -0.28 -3.90
C TYR A 137 -3.74 -0.83 -4.34
N SER A 138 -2.65 -0.24 -3.85
CA SER A 138 -1.28 -0.66 -4.17
C SER A 138 -0.94 -2.07 -3.65
N ARG A 139 -1.68 -2.58 -2.65
CA ARG A 139 -1.52 -3.95 -2.14
C ARG A 139 -1.70 -5.01 -3.25
N LEU A 140 -2.48 -4.68 -4.28
CA LEU A 140 -2.72 -5.53 -5.45
C LEU A 140 -1.46 -5.73 -6.31
N GLY A 141 -0.40 -4.97 -6.03
CA GLY A 141 0.93 -5.11 -6.62
C GLY A 141 1.21 -4.11 -7.73
N LEU A 142 2.26 -3.31 -7.55
CA LEU A 142 2.70 -2.35 -8.56
C LEU A 142 3.38 -3.01 -9.79
N GLY A 143 3.49 -4.34 -9.82
CA GLY A 143 3.94 -5.08 -11.00
C GLY A 143 2.89 -5.20 -12.12
N ASP A 144 1.62 -4.91 -11.82
CA ASP A 144 0.50 -4.98 -12.76
C ASP A 144 0.18 -3.61 -13.36
N ALA A 145 -0.01 -3.55 -14.69
CA ALA A 145 -0.25 -2.30 -15.40
C ALA A 145 -1.58 -1.62 -15.04
N PHE A 146 -2.62 -2.38 -14.73
CA PHE A 146 -3.89 -1.83 -14.27
C PHE A 146 -3.72 -1.20 -12.89
N VAL A 147 -3.00 -1.86 -11.98
CA VAL A 147 -2.71 -1.33 -10.65
C VAL A 147 -1.87 -0.06 -10.73
N MET A 148 -0.77 -0.07 -11.51
CA MET A 148 0.07 1.12 -11.73
C MET A 148 -0.74 2.31 -12.25
N TYR A 149 -1.63 2.07 -13.23
CA TYR A 149 -2.48 3.12 -13.78
C TYR A 149 -3.51 3.61 -12.76
N GLY A 150 -4.13 2.72 -12.00
CA GLY A 150 -5.11 3.08 -10.98
C GLY A 150 -4.49 3.95 -9.88
N VAL A 151 -3.31 3.60 -9.38
CA VAL A 151 -2.55 4.44 -8.42
C VAL A 151 -2.27 5.83 -9.02
N PHE A 152 -1.82 5.89 -10.27
CA PHE A 152 -1.56 7.16 -10.95
C PHE A 152 -2.82 8.03 -11.05
N GLU A 153 -3.98 7.44 -11.37
CA GLU A 153 -5.24 8.16 -11.47
C GLU A 153 -5.72 8.71 -10.13
N LEU A 154 -5.64 7.91 -9.06
CA LEU A 154 -5.98 8.35 -7.71
C LEU A 154 -5.12 9.54 -7.27
N ILE A 155 -3.80 9.47 -7.49
CA ILE A 155 -2.89 10.60 -7.21
C ILE A 155 -3.25 11.81 -8.09
N ARG A 156 -3.53 11.58 -9.39
CA ARG A 156 -3.90 12.65 -10.34
C ARG A 156 -5.14 13.40 -9.88
N GLU A 157 -6.14 12.70 -9.39
CA GLU A 157 -7.38 13.29 -8.88
C GLU A 157 -7.12 14.12 -7.62
N ASP A 158 -6.37 13.57 -6.67
CA ASP A 158 -6.00 14.24 -5.42
C ASP A 158 -5.25 15.56 -5.66
N VAL A 159 -4.28 15.57 -6.58
CA VAL A 159 -3.53 16.80 -6.92
C VAL A 159 -4.24 17.73 -7.90
N LYS A 160 -5.48 17.39 -8.30
CA LYS A 160 -6.29 18.12 -9.30
C LYS A 160 -5.56 18.28 -10.64
N LYS A 161 -4.91 17.21 -11.09
CA LYS A 161 -4.13 17.11 -12.35
C LYS A 161 -2.86 17.97 -12.40
N ASP A 162 -2.47 18.58 -11.29
CA ASP A 162 -1.26 19.40 -11.18
C ASP A 162 -0.18 18.69 -10.33
N PHE A 163 0.60 17.85 -10.98
CA PHE A 163 1.68 17.08 -10.34
C PHE A 163 2.88 17.94 -9.92
N THR A 164 2.95 19.20 -10.37
CA THR A 164 4.03 20.11 -9.94
C THR A 164 3.94 20.47 -8.46
N LYS A 165 2.77 20.28 -7.84
CA LYS A 165 2.56 20.37 -6.39
C LYS A 165 3.37 19.32 -5.61
N ILE A 166 3.57 18.14 -6.20
CA ILE A 166 4.41 17.08 -5.62
C ILE A 166 5.87 17.41 -5.93
N ASN A 167 6.20 17.50 -7.23
CA ASN A 167 7.54 17.82 -7.69
C ASN A 167 7.50 18.38 -9.12
N VAL A 168 8.25 19.46 -9.37
CA VAL A 168 8.36 20.12 -10.68
C VAL A 168 8.86 19.20 -11.80
N LYS A 169 9.55 18.10 -11.47
CA LYS A 169 10.06 17.15 -12.46
C LYS A 169 8.94 16.44 -13.23
N TYR A 170 7.77 16.23 -12.63
CA TYR A 170 6.64 15.52 -13.23
C TYR A 170 5.95 16.33 -14.32
N SER A 171 6.60 16.41 -15.47
CA SER A 171 6.11 17.11 -16.64
C SER A 171 4.98 16.33 -17.32
N ARG A 172 4.14 17.04 -18.09
CA ARG A 172 3.12 16.43 -18.96
C ARG A 172 3.72 15.37 -19.91
N GLY A 173 4.96 15.56 -20.36
CA GLY A 173 5.64 14.61 -21.25
C GLY A 173 5.96 13.28 -20.58
N GLN A 174 6.46 13.30 -19.34
CA GLN A 174 6.72 12.07 -18.58
C GLN A 174 5.42 11.33 -18.25
N MET A 175 4.40 12.06 -17.80
CA MET A 175 3.09 11.48 -17.50
C MET A 175 2.42 10.89 -18.74
N SER A 176 2.55 11.56 -19.89
CA SER A 176 2.06 11.05 -21.17
C SER A 176 2.83 9.81 -21.62
N SER A 177 4.14 9.74 -21.38
CA SER A 177 4.95 8.56 -21.73
C SER A 177 4.54 7.37 -20.86
N PHE A 178 4.34 7.58 -19.56
CA PHE A 178 3.86 6.57 -18.62
C PHE A 178 2.47 6.04 -18.99
N THR A 179 1.47 6.92 -19.04
CA THR A 179 0.08 6.53 -19.36
C THR A 179 -0.05 5.96 -20.77
N GLY A 180 0.74 6.47 -21.70
CA GLY A 180 0.81 5.96 -23.07
C GLY A 180 1.33 4.53 -23.14
N SER A 181 2.42 4.25 -22.43
CA SER A 181 3.06 2.92 -22.40
C SER A 181 2.16 1.87 -21.77
N LEU A 182 1.51 2.20 -20.64
CA LEU A 182 0.56 1.30 -19.98
C LEU A 182 -0.65 0.91 -20.86
N ASN A 183 -0.98 1.73 -21.86
CA ASN A 183 -2.14 1.55 -22.72
C ASN A 183 -1.75 1.07 -24.14
N ASP A 184 -0.48 0.76 -24.42
CA ASP A 184 -0.02 0.36 -25.75
C ASP A 184 0.53 -1.09 -25.75
N PRO A 185 -0.18 -2.06 -26.38
CA PRO A 185 0.28 -3.45 -26.50
C PRO A 185 1.61 -3.60 -27.23
N ARG A 186 1.99 -2.64 -28.08
CA ARG A 186 3.28 -2.68 -28.77
C ARG A 186 4.44 -2.46 -27.80
N VAL A 187 4.16 -1.89 -26.62
CA VAL A 187 5.16 -1.59 -25.58
C VAL A 187 5.15 -2.64 -24.49
N LEU A 188 3.97 -3.01 -23.97
CA LEU A 188 3.85 -3.93 -22.83
C LEU A 188 3.29 -5.32 -23.19
N GLY A 189 2.96 -5.56 -24.45
CA GLY A 189 2.37 -6.83 -24.88
C GLY A 189 1.03 -7.10 -24.20
N GLU A 190 0.88 -8.33 -23.70
CA GLU A 190 -0.32 -8.80 -22.99
C GLU A 190 -0.57 -8.08 -21.67
N ASP A 191 0.46 -7.45 -21.07
CA ASP A 191 0.33 -6.66 -19.85
C ASP A 191 -0.28 -5.27 -20.11
N SER A 192 -0.55 -4.89 -21.36
CA SER A 192 -1.17 -3.60 -21.67
C SER A 192 -2.65 -3.56 -21.28
N ARG A 193 -3.14 -2.38 -20.89
CA ARG A 193 -4.53 -2.22 -20.43
C ARG A 193 -5.59 -2.28 -21.55
N HIS A 194 -5.17 -2.05 -22.79
CA HIS A 194 -6.06 -1.93 -23.94
C HIS A 194 -5.42 -2.56 -25.17
N ALA A 195 -6.22 -3.18 -26.04
CA ALA A 195 -5.77 -3.56 -27.38
C ALA A 195 -5.41 -2.32 -28.22
N VAL A 196 -4.56 -2.49 -29.24
CA VAL A 196 -4.14 -1.39 -30.11
C VAL A 196 -5.36 -0.90 -30.88
N PRO A 197 -5.79 0.36 -30.75
CA PRO A 197 -6.84 0.89 -31.61
C PRO A 197 -6.33 0.97 -33.05
N GLU A 198 -7.13 0.46 -33.99
CA GLU A 198 -6.78 0.48 -35.41
C GLU A 198 -6.49 1.92 -35.89
N GLY A 199 -5.35 2.13 -36.54
CA GLY A 199 -4.90 3.45 -37.02
C GLY A 199 -4.17 4.33 -36.00
N LYS A 200 -3.98 3.89 -34.75
CA LYS A 200 -3.20 4.66 -33.77
C LYS A 200 -1.69 4.60 -34.08
N LYS A 201 -1.08 5.76 -34.34
CA LYS A 201 0.37 5.88 -34.52
C LYS A 201 1.14 5.40 -33.29
N GLU A 202 2.34 4.87 -33.51
CA GLU A 202 3.25 4.55 -32.42
C GLU A 202 3.66 5.80 -31.67
N MET A 203 3.80 5.67 -30.35
CA MET A 203 4.27 6.75 -29.51
C MET A 203 5.77 6.95 -29.72
N THR A 204 6.20 8.21 -29.80
CA THR A 204 7.61 8.57 -30.01
C THR A 204 8.47 8.45 -28.76
N LYS A 205 7.86 8.44 -27.57
CA LYS A 205 8.52 8.18 -26.29
C LYS A 205 7.67 7.20 -25.48
N THR A 206 8.28 6.08 -25.13
CA THR A 206 7.68 5.00 -24.37
C THR A 206 8.56 4.66 -23.18
N MET A 207 7.98 4.02 -22.18
CA MET A 207 8.64 3.45 -21.02
C MET A 207 8.44 1.92 -21.09
N SER A 208 9.49 1.18 -20.83
CA SER A 208 9.42 -0.26 -20.54
C SER A 208 8.61 -0.51 -19.26
N LYS A 209 8.21 -1.77 -19.03
CA LYS A 209 7.48 -2.17 -17.81
C LYS A 209 8.25 -1.78 -16.53
N SER A 210 9.56 -1.99 -16.51
CA SER A 210 10.42 -1.61 -15.38
C SER A 210 10.49 -0.09 -15.19
N GLU A 211 10.60 0.68 -16.27
CA GLU A 211 10.59 2.15 -16.19
C GLU A 211 9.23 2.68 -15.71
N CYS A 212 8.12 2.07 -16.13
CA CYS A 212 6.79 2.37 -15.59
C CYS A 212 6.70 2.06 -14.09
N HIS A 213 7.20 0.90 -13.67
CA HIS A 213 7.23 0.50 -12.26
C HIS A 213 8.06 1.49 -11.41
N ASP A 214 9.25 1.85 -11.87
CA ASP A 214 10.11 2.78 -11.16
C ASP A 214 9.49 4.18 -11.10
N PHE A 215 8.91 4.64 -12.21
CA PHE A 215 8.21 5.92 -12.28
C PHE A 215 7.05 5.99 -11.27
N ILE A 216 6.17 4.98 -11.24
CA ILE A 216 5.00 5.02 -10.34
C ILE A 216 5.42 4.85 -8.87
N THR A 217 6.45 4.05 -8.60
CA THR A 217 6.97 3.87 -7.25
C THR A 217 7.57 5.16 -6.71
N GLU A 218 8.37 5.86 -7.53
CA GLU A 218 8.95 7.15 -7.17
C GLU A 218 7.87 8.23 -6.99
N LEU A 219 6.91 8.31 -7.91
CA LEU A 219 5.77 9.21 -7.83
C LEU A 219 4.95 9.01 -6.56
N LEU A 220 4.66 7.76 -6.23
CA LEU A 220 3.91 7.39 -5.02
C LEU A 220 4.64 7.83 -3.75
N HIS A 221 5.95 7.57 -3.65
CA HIS A 221 6.73 7.99 -2.50
C HIS A 221 6.80 9.52 -2.38
N GLU A 222 7.08 10.23 -3.47
CA GLU A 222 7.12 11.70 -3.41
C GLU A 222 5.76 12.30 -3.07
N TRP A 223 4.66 11.71 -3.55
CA TRP A 223 3.32 12.15 -3.18
C TRP A 223 3.03 11.92 -1.69
N ILE A 224 3.41 10.76 -1.14
CA ILE A 224 3.30 10.49 0.30
C ILE A 224 4.16 11.49 1.09
N HIS A 225 5.40 11.79 0.66
CA HIS A 225 6.28 12.75 1.31
C HIS A 225 5.67 14.17 1.28
N TYR A 226 5.09 14.55 0.15
CA TYR A 226 4.34 15.80 0.01
C TYR A 226 3.16 15.88 0.98
N LYS A 227 2.37 14.80 1.10
CA LYS A 227 1.26 14.70 2.05
C LYS A 227 1.73 14.79 3.50
N LEU A 228 2.80 14.08 3.87
CA LEU A 228 3.39 14.17 5.22
C LEU A 228 3.72 15.63 5.59
N ASN A 229 4.32 16.38 4.65
CA ASN A 229 4.62 17.80 4.86
C ASN A 229 3.35 18.66 5.04
N ILE A 230 2.28 18.41 4.28
CA ILE A 230 0.99 19.13 4.45
C ILE A 230 0.43 18.93 5.86
N TYR A 231 0.49 17.70 6.37
CA TYR A 231 -0.07 17.34 7.67
C TYR A 231 0.88 17.62 8.84
N GLY A 232 2.10 18.09 8.58
CA GLY A 232 3.13 18.30 9.60
C GLY A 232 3.50 17.02 10.36
N LEU A 233 3.39 15.87 9.69
CA LEU A 233 3.76 14.56 10.20
C LEU A 233 5.19 14.26 9.84
#